data_AF-A0A9W4P4C0-F1
#
_entry.id   AF-A0A9W4P4C0-F1
#
_cell.length_a   1.000
_cell.length_b   1.000
_cell.length_c   1.000
_cell.angle_alpha   90.00
_cell.angle_beta   90.00
_cell.angle_gamma   90.00
#
_symmetry.space_group_name_H-M   'P 1'
#
loop_
_entity.id
_entity.type
_entity.pdbx_description
1 polymer ?
#
loop_
_entity_poly.entity_id
_entity_poly.type
_entity_poly.pdbx_seq_one_letter_code
_entity_poly.pdbx_strand_id
1 'polypeptide(L)'
;MGICMTQSHTGRICSSNVQVLANLIQTQRSIDNGNTSTEIIPDPLNLIMIANEFREKIVFNGLIYIVVALMFICSLLLSTFPGWHHEVGDDGSVYDVKPLPASIIVSACLLAVSASFGFGLISILWQHVNSSATATMTEILNYGAVSGHVGGVAMALGWLAIGLLAVVCMGLSVVKLQLTILQPIEED
;
A
#
# COMPACT_ATOMS: atom_id res chain seq x y z
N MET A 1 -13.19 -5.07 -2.57
CA MET A 1 -13.18 -4.62 -3.98
C MET A 1 -14.34 -5.33 -4.67
N GLY A 2 -15.34 -4.61 -5.15
CA GLY A 2 -16.50 -5.21 -5.82
C GLY A 2 -16.89 -4.38 -7.04
N ILE A 3 -17.54 -5.02 -8.01
CA ILE A 3 -18.01 -4.38 -9.24
C ILE A 3 -19.50 -4.09 -9.08
N CYS A 4 -19.90 -2.86 -9.40
CA CYS A 4 -21.28 -2.40 -9.32
C CYS A 4 -21.74 -1.90 -10.68
N MET A 5 -22.85 -2.46 -11.17
CA MET A 5 -23.46 -2.07 -12.45
C MET A 5 -24.79 -1.37 -12.18
N THR A 6 -25.08 -0.29 -12.91
CA THR A 6 -26.34 0.44 -12.81
C THR A 6 -27.31 -0.05 -13.89
N GLN A 7 -28.46 -0.59 -13.50
CA GLN A 7 -29.51 -1.00 -14.44
C GLN A 7 -30.57 0.11 -14.56
N SER A 8 -30.97 0.46 -15.78
CA SER A 8 -31.82 1.63 -16.08
C SER A 8 -33.20 1.62 -15.40
N HIS A 9 -33.70 0.45 -14.98
CA HIS A 9 -35.04 0.31 -14.37
C HIS A 9 -35.08 -0.33 -12.98
N THR A 10 -34.00 -0.94 -12.49
CA THR A 10 -34.00 -1.76 -11.26
C THR A 10 -32.68 -1.68 -10.51
N GLY A 11 -32.41 -0.53 -9.89
CA GLY A 11 -31.39 -0.40 -8.84
C GLY A 11 -29.93 -0.69 -9.25
N ARG A 12 -29.02 -0.53 -8.30
CA ARG A 12 -27.58 -0.82 -8.48
C ARG A 12 -27.31 -2.23 -7.96
N ILE A 13 -26.81 -3.11 -8.80
CA ILE A 13 -26.38 -4.46 -8.40
C ILE A 13 -24.86 -4.45 -8.21
N CYS A 14 -24.43 -4.84 -7.02
CA CYS A 14 -23.03 -4.88 -6.61
C CYS A 14 -22.66 -6.31 -6.18
N SER A 15 -21.57 -6.85 -6.74
CA SER A 15 -21.04 -8.14 -6.32
C SER A 15 -19.51 -8.06 -6.19
N SER A 16 -18.99 -8.74 -5.17
CA SER A 16 -17.55 -8.94 -4.98
C SER A 16 -16.98 -10.02 -5.91
N ASN A 17 -17.84 -10.83 -6.55
CA ASN A 17 -17.45 -11.92 -7.42
C ASN A 17 -18.03 -11.71 -8.84
N VAL A 18 -17.13 -11.55 -9.81
CA VAL A 18 -17.46 -11.28 -11.22
C VAL A 18 -18.21 -12.46 -11.85
N GLN A 19 -17.90 -13.69 -11.46
CA GLN A 19 -18.57 -14.89 -11.96
C GLN A 19 -20.02 -14.98 -11.46
N VAL A 20 -20.26 -14.58 -10.21
CA VAL A 20 -21.61 -14.51 -9.63
C VAL A 20 -22.42 -13.40 -10.29
N LEU A 21 -21.79 -12.25 -10.58
CA LEU A 21 -22.44 -11.15 -11.28
C LEU A 21 -22.80 -11.51 -12.72
N ALA A 22 -21.89 -12.19 -13.44
CA ALA A 22 -22.14 -12.69 -14.78
C ALA A 22 -23.29 -13.71 -14.79
N ASN A 23 -23.32 -14.62 -13.81
CA ASN A 23 -24.44 -15.57 -13.65
C ASN A 23 -25.75 -14.85 -13.32
N LEU A 24 -25.74 -13.85 -12.44
CA LEU A 24 -26.93 -13.07 -12.10
C LEU A 24 -27.49 -12.32 -13.31
N ILE A 25 -26.63 -11.73 -14.14
CA ILE A 25 -27.02 -11.07 -15.40
C ILE A 25 -27.58 -12.10 -16.40
N GLN A 26 -26.97 -13.29 -16.51
CA GLN A 26 -27.48 -14.39 -17.35
C GLN A 26 -28.82 -14.94 -16.86
N THR A 27 -29.03 -15.08 -15.54
CA THR A 27 -30.30 -15.57 -14.99
C THR A 27 -31.42 -14.54 -15.06
N GLN A 28 -31.10 -13.24 -14.95
CA GLN A 28 -32.11 -12.17 -15.08
C GLN A 28 -32.59 -11.99 -16.53
N ARG A 29 -31.82 -12.48 -17.51
CA ARG A 29 -32.21 -12.59 -18.93
C ARG A 29 -33.46 -13.45 -19.15
N SER A 30 -33.82 -14.33 -18.21
CA SER A 30 -34.96 -15.24 -18.38
C SER A 30 -36.33 -14.64 -17.97
N ILE A 31 -36.36 -13.40 -17.46
CA ILE A 31 -37.60 -12.68 -17.17
C ILE A 31 -37.68 -11.48 -18.13
N ASP A 32 -37.82 -11.75 -19.43
CA ASP A 32 -38.24 -10.74 -20.39
C ASP A 32 -39.62 -11.12 -20.93
N ASN A 33 -40.65 -10.54 -20.31
CA ASN A 33 -42.03 -10.61 -20.75
C ASN A 33 -42.23 -9.65 -21.93
N GLY A 34 -41.84 -10.08 -23.13
CA GLY A 34 -42.52 -9.77 -24.40
C GLY A 34 -42.73 -8.32 -24.86
N ASN A 35 -42.29 -7.29 -24.14
CA ASN A 35 -42.28 -5.92 -24.65
C ASN A 35 -41.07 -5.15 -24.11
N THR A 36 -40.38 -4.43 -24.99
CA THR A 36 -39.16 -3.66 -24.69
C THR A 36 -37.90 -4.53 -24.55
N SER A 37 -37.48 -5.10 -25.68
CA SER A 37 -36.15 -5.67 -25.88
C SER A 37 -35.06 -4.66 -25.53
N THR A 38 -34.63 -4.67 -24.27
CA THR A 38 -33.47 -3.93 -23.82
C THR A 38 -32.30 -4.87 -24.00
N GLU A 39 -31.59 -4.67 -25.10
CA GLU A 39 -30.44 -5.47 -25.50
C GLU A 39 -29.33 -5.27 -24.45
N ILE A 40 -29.35 -6.09 -23.40
CA ILE A 40 -28.19 -6.27 -22.52
C ILE A 40 -27.16 -6.95 -23.40
N ILE A 41 -26.30 -6.15 -24.04
CA ILE A 41 -25.19 -6.61 -24.87
C ILE A 41 -24.36 -7.54 -23.97
N PRO A 42 -24.44 -8.88 -24.16
CA PRO A 42 -23.57 -9.78 -23.43
C PRO A 42 -22.18 -9.50 -23.98
N ASP A 43 -21.23 -9.09 -23.13
CA ASP A 43 -19.86 -8.73 -23.48
C ASP A 43 -19.26 -9.78 -24.46
N PRO A 44 -19.36 -9.53 -25.79
CA PRO A 44 -19.28 -10.60 -26.79
C PRO A 44 -17.84 -11.00 -27.06
N LEU A 45 -16.90 -10.23 -26.50
CA LEU A 45 -15.46 -10.40 -26.63
C LEU A 45 -14.79 -10.75 -25.29
N ASN A 46 -15.59 -11.08 -24.26
CA ASN A 46 -15.10 -11.45 -22.93
C ASN A 46 -14.14 -10.40 -22.33
N LEU A 47 -14.35 -9.12 -22.63
CA LEU A 47 -13.43 -8.03 -22.26
C LEU A 47 -13.38 -7.81 -20.75
N ILE A 48 -14.49 -8.02 -20.05
CA ILE A 48 -14.56 -7.98 -18.58
C ILE A 48 -13.72 -9.08 -17.93
N MET A 49 -13.66 -10.28 -18.53
CA MET A 49 -12.83 -11.37 -18.01
C MET A 49 -11.35 -11.11 -18.31
N ILE A 50 -11.03 -10.62 -19.50
CA ILE A 50 -9.64 -10.28 -19.89
C ILE A 50 -9.12 -9.09 -19.04
N ALA A 51 -9.97 -8.09 -18.78
CA ALA A 51 -9.65 -6.97 -17.89
C ALA A 51 -9.45 -7.43 -16.44
N ASN A 52 -10.22 -8.41 -15.97
CA ASN A 52 -10.05 -8.98 -14.64
C ASN A 52 -8.78 -9.85 -14.53
N GLU A 53 -8.47 -10.64 -15.55
CA GLU A 53 -7.22 -11.43 -15.65
C GLU A 53 -5.99 -10.50 -15.67
N PHE A 54 -6.01 -9.45 -16.49
CA PHE A 54 -4.93 -8.47 -16.57
C PHE A 54 -4.72 -7.77 -15.23
N ARG A 55 -5.82 -7.38 -14.55
CA ARG A 55 -5.79 -6.78 -13.21
C ARG A 55 -5.19 -7.73 -12.16
N GLU A 56 -5.56 -9.01 -12.15
CA GLU A 56 -4.99 -9.98 -11.20
C GLU A 56 -3.52 -10.26 -11.45
N LYS A 57 -3.08 -10.28 -12.72
CA LYS A 57 -1.68 -10.57 -13.08
C LYS A 57 -0.74 -9.39 -12.86
N ILE A 58 -1.25 -8.15 -12.86
CA ILE A 58 -0.45 -6.92 -12.74
C ILE A 58 -0.22 -6.44 -11.31
N VAL A 59 -1.06 -6.88 -10.36
CA VAL A 59 -0.85 -6.58 -8.94
C VAL A 59 0.21 -7.52 -8.38
N PHE A 60 1.48 -7.19 -8.61
CA PHE A 60 2.61 -7.91 -8.02
C PHE A 60 2.69 -7.60 -6.51
N ASN A 61 1.96 -8.36 -5.70
CA ASN A 61 1.97 -8.24 -4.23
C ASN A 61 3.34 -8.52 -3.59
N GLY A 62 4.30 -9.09 -4.35
CA GLY A 62 5.65 -9.39 -3.87
C GLY A 62 6.40 -8.19 -3.30
N LEU A 63 6.24 -7.00 -3.90
CA LEU A 63 6.88 -5.77 -3.43
C LEU A 63 6.42 -5.38 -2.02
N ILE A 64 5.13 -5.51 -1.71
CA ILE A 64 4.60 -5.21 -0.37
C ILE A 64 5.13 -6.19 0.67
N TYR A 65 5.24 -7.48 0.34
CA TYR A 65 5.82 -8.46 1.27
C TYR A 65 7.28 -8.14 1.60
N ILE A 66 8.07 -7.66 0.63
CA ILE A 66 9.45 -7.24 0.84
C ILE A 66 9.52 -6.01 1.76
N VAL A 67 8.64 -5.02 1.56
CA VAL A 67 8.57 -3.81 2.43
C VAL A 67 8.25 -4.20 3.87
N VAL A 68 7.29 -5.11 4.09
CA VAL A 68 6.93 -5.58 5.43
C VAL A 68 8.11 -6.30 6.10
N ALA A 69 8.83 -7.16 5.37
CA ALA A 69 10.00 -7.85 5.88
C ALA A 69 11.15 -6.88 6.24
N LEU A 70 11.45 -5.92 5.38
CA LEU A 70 12.49 -4.91 5.63
C LEU A 70 12.14 -4.01 6.83
N MET A 71 10.86 -3.65 6.97
CA MET A 71 10.37 -2.88 8.12
C MET A 71 10.49 -3.64 9.44
N PHE A 72 10.20 -4.94 9.40
CA PHE A 72 10.38 -5.80 10.57
C PHE A 72 11.86 -5.88 10.95
N ILE A 73 12.75 -6.08 9.98
CA ILE A 73 14.21 -6.07 10.21
C ILE A 73 14.65 -4.73 10.81
N CYS A 74 14.23 -3.60 10.22
CA CYS A 74 14.58 -2.28 10.74
C CYS A 74 14.10 -2.09 12.20
N SER A 75 12.90 -2.56 12.53
CA SER A 75 12.35 -2.49 13.90
C SER A 75 13.21 -3.28 14.89
N LEU A 76 13.75 -4.44 14.49
CA LEU A 76 14.67 -5.22 15.33
C LEU A 76 16.01 -4.50 15.54
N LEU A 77 16.56 -3.87 14.50
CA LEU A 77 17.80 -3.10 14.64
C LEU A 77 17.61 -1.88 15.56
N LEU A 78 16.46 -1.19 15.44
CA LEU A 78 16.07 -0.10 16.34
C LEU A 78 15.91 -0.59 17.79
N SER A 79 15.36 -1.78 17.99
CA SER A 79 15.22 -2.38 19.33
C SER A 79 16.57 -2.74 19.97
N THR A 80 17.64 -2.85 19.18
CA THR A 80 18.99 -3.17 19.66
C THR A 80 19.71 -1.92 20.18
N PHE A 81 19.09 -0.73 20.14
CA PHE A 81 19.73 0.46 20.68
C PHE A 81 20.00 0.31 22.18
N PRO A 82 21.26 0.51 22.63
CA PRO A 82 21.61 0.33 24.02
C PRO A 82 20.88 1.35 24.91
N GLY A 83 20.33 0.85 26.02
CA GLY A 83 19.62 1.66 27.01
C GLY A 83 20.57 2.53 27.84
N TRP A 84 19.98 3.39 28.66
CA TRP A 84 20.73 4.15 29.66
C TRP A 84 21.46 3.20 30.61
N HIS A 85 22.76 3.46 30.85
CA HIS A 85 23.53 2.76 31.87
C HIS A 85 23.97 3.73 32.95
N HIS A 86 23.93 3.26 34.19
CA HIS A 86 24.35 4.04 35.35
C HIS A 86 25.85 3.80 35.56
N GLU A 87 26.64 4.87 35.49
CA GLU A 87 28.06 4.82 35.79
C GLU A 87 28.33 5.60 37.07
N VAL A 88 29.09 5.01 37.98
CA VAL A 88 29.49 5.65 39.23
C VAL A 88 30.85 6.30 39.00
N GLY A 89 30.89 7.63 39.03
CA GLY A 89 32.11 8.41 38.92
C GLY A 89 33.04 8.20 40.12
N ASP A 90 34.31 8.55 39.94
CA ASP A 90 35.37 8.39 40.96
C ASP A 90 35.13 9.26 42.23
N ASP A 91 34.23 10.25 42.13
CA ASP A 91 33.73 11.11 43.21
C ASP A 91 32.51 10.52 43.95
N GLY A 92 32.06 9.32 43.57
CA GLY A 92 30.88 8.65 44.12
C GLY A 92 29.55 9.22 43.60
N SER A 93 29.58 10.13 42.63
CA SER A 93 28.37 10.65 41.99
C SER A 93 27.91 9.73 40.85
N VAL A 94 26.60 9.53 40.74
CA VAL A 94 25.99 8.64 39.75
C VAL A 94 25.61 9.47 38.53
N TYR A 95 26.18 9.14 37.37
CA TYR A 95 25.85 9.76 36.10
C TYR A 95 25.12 8.76 35.19
N ASP A 96 24.07 9.25 34.53
CA ASP A 96 23.37 8.50 33.50
C ASP A 96 24.01 8.81 32.16
N VAL A 97 24.78 7.86 31.64
CA VAL A 97 25.42 7.97 30.33
C VAL A 97 24.67 7.12 29.33
N LYS A 98 24.34 7.75 28.21
CA LYS A 98 23.73 7.07 27.08
C LYS A 98 24.84 6.68 26.11
N PRO A 99 25.16 5.39 25.95
CA PRO A 99 26.17 4.97 24.99
C PRO A 99 25.76 5.38 23.57
N LEU A 100 26.72 5.95 22.84
CA LEU A 100 26.53 6.30 21.43
C LEU A 100 26.20 5.03 20.63
N PRO A 101 25.12 5.03 19.83
CA PRO A 101 24.79 3.88 19.01
C PRO A 101 25.87 3.65 17.95
N ALA A 102 26.18 2.39 17.64
CA ALA A 102 27.18 2.08 16.62
C ALA A 102 26.76 2.66 15.24
N SER A 103 27.63 3.46 14.63
CA SER A 103 27.39 4.11 13.32
C SER A 103 27.03 3.11 12.20
N ILE A 104 27.50 1.86 12.31
CA ILE A 104 27.18 0.77 11.39
C ILE A 104 25.70 0.36 11.48
N ILE A 105 25.15 0.28 12.70
CA ILE A 105 23.74 -0.11 12.91
C ILE A 105 22.82 1.01 12.42
N VAL A 106 23.15 2.27 12.72
CA VAL A 106 22.38 3.44 12.28
C VAL A 106 22.36 3.55 10.74
N SER A 107 23.50 3.33 10.09
CA SER A 107 23.57 3.34 8.61
C SER A 107 22.82 2.16 7.98
N ALA A 108 22.92 0.95 8.56
CA ALA A 108 22.14 -0.21 8.12
C ALA A 108 20.62 0.04 8.24
N CYS A 109 20.16 0.62 9.35
CA CYS A 109 18.76 1.04 9.52
C CYS A 109 18.32 2.05 8.45
N LEU A 110 19.16 3.07 8.18
CA LEU A 110 18.86 4.10 7.19
C LEU A 110 18.69 3.50 5.79
N LEU A 111 19.57 2.56 5.41
CA LEU A 111 19.48 1.85 4.13
C LEU A 111 18.21 0.97 4.05
N ALA A 112 17.89 0.25 5.12
CA ALA A 112 16.69 -0.59 5.17
C ALA A 112 15.40 0.24 5.05
N VAL A 113 15.30 1.36 5.77
CA VAL A 113 14.12 2.26 5.72
C VAL A 113 14.01 2.96 4.37
N SER A 114 15.12 3.46 3.82
CA SER A 114 15.09 4.13 2.51
C SER A 114 14.69 3.16 1.39
N ALA A 115 15.21 1.93 1.40
CA ALA A 115 14.77 0.89 0.46
C ALA A 115 13.28 0.54 0.63
N SER A 116 12.82 0.40 1.88
CA SER A 116 11.40 0.14 2.19
C SER A 116 10.49 1.26 1.70
N PHE A 117 10.89 2.51 1.89
CA PHE A 117 10.17 3.69 1.41
C PHE A 117 10.10 3.73 -0.11
N GLY A 118 11.21 3.46 -0.80
CA GLY A 118 11.25 3.39 -2.26
C GLY A 118 10.33 2.31 -2.84
N PHE A 119 10.44 1.06 -2.36
CA PHE A 119 9.58 -0.03 -2.82
C PHE A 119 8.10 0.19 -2.45
N GLY A 120 7.83 0.76 -1.27
CA GLY A 120 6.48 1.12 -0.83
C GLY A 120 5.84 2.18 -1.72
N LEU A 121 6.58 3.24 -2.06
CA LEU A 121 6.13 4.27 -3.00
C LEU A 121 5.81 3.70 -4.37
N ILE A 122 6.72 2.88 -4.93
CA ILE A 122 6.51 2.24 -6.24
C ILE A 122 5.24 1.38 -6.20
N SER A 123 5.03 0.60 -5.14
CA SER A 123 3.86 -0.27 -5.01
C SER A 123 2.55 0.52 -4.97
N ILE A 124 2.47 1.59 -4.17
CA ILE A 124 1.24 2.38 -4.01
C ILE A 124 0.96 3.24 -5.25
N LEU A 125 1.98 3.82 -5.86
CA LEU A 125 1.84 4.52 -7.15
C LEU A 125 1.33 3.55 -8.23
N TRP A 126 1.88 2.34 -8.28
CA TRP A 126 1.43 1.30 -9.21
C TRP A 126 -0.03 0.91 -8.97
N GLN A 127 -0.43 0.71 -7.72
CA GLN A 127 -1.83 0.42 -7.37
C GLN A 127 -2.77 1.57 -7.73
N HIS A 128 -2.34 2.82 -7.54
CA HIS A 128 -3.11 4.01 -7.90
C HIS A 128 -3.30 4.13 -9.42
N VAL A 129 -2.22 3.92 -10.19
CA VAL A 129 -2.26 3.97 -11.67
C VAL A 129 -3.14 2.85 -12.23
N ASN A 130 -3.01 1.63 -11.73
CA ASN A 130 -3.84 0.50 -12.16
C ASN A 130 -5.32 0.71 -11.82
N SER A 131 -5.57 1.27 -10.63
CA SER A 131 -6.90 1.63 -10.17
C SER A 131 -7.54 2.67 -11.10
N SER A 132 -6.82 3.76 -11.43
CA SER A 132 -7.32 4.77 -12.36
C SER A 132 -7.51 4.24 -13.78
N ALA A 133 -6.57 3.44 -14.28
CA ALA A 133 -6.67 2.84 -15.62
C ALA A 133 -7.87 1.90 -15.71
N THR A 134 -8.13 1.09 -14.67
CA THR A 134 -9.31 0.23 -14.62
C THR A 134 -10.60 1.04 -14.60
N ALA A 135 -10.66 2.12 -13.80
CA ALA A 135 -11.84 2.99 -13.74
C ALA A 135 -12.14 3.62 -15.10
N THR A 136 -11.13 4.20 -15.77
CA THR A 136 -11.28 4.81 -17.09
C THR A 136 -11.63 3.78 -18.17
N MET A 137 -11.00 2.61 -18.16
CA MET A 137 -11.30 1.55 -19.13
C MET A 137 -12.71 0.99 -18.95
N THR A 138 -13.18 0.87 -17.71
CA THR A 138 -14.56 0.46 -17.40
C THR A 138 -15.58 1.53 -17.82
N GLU A 139 -15.25 2.81 -17.63
CA GLU A 139 -16.11 3.93 -18.05
C GLU A 139 -16.26 4.00 -19.58
N ILE A 140 -15.15 3.87 -20.31
CA ILE A 140 -15.11 3.91 -21.78
C ILE A 140 -15.80 2.69 -22.39
N LEU A 141 -15.55 1.49 -21.87
CA LEU A 141 -16.09 0.25 -22.46
C LEU A 141 -17.59 0.03 -22.15
N ASN A 142 -18.14 0.63 -21.10
CA ASN A 142 -19.54 0.45 -20.70
C ASN A 142 -20.42 1.67 -20.91
N TYR A 143 -20.02 2.65 -21.74
CA TYR A 143 -20.79 3.89 -21.97
C TYR A 143 -21.22 4.58 -20.66
N GLY A 144 -20.39 4.52 -19.62
CA GLY A 144 -20.71 5.08 -18.29
C GLY A 144 -21.64 4.24 -17.38
N ALA A 145 -22.04 3.02 -17.77
CA ALA A 145 -22.99 2.19 -17.00
C ALA A 145 -22.39 1.46 -15.78
N VAL A 146 -21.05 1.47 -15.61
CA VAL A 146 -20.37 0.75 -14.53
C VAL A 146 -19.34 1.67 -13.86
N SER A 147 -19.53 1.91 -12.56
CA SER A 147 -18.64 2.74 -11.76
C SER A 147 -17.82 1.82 -10.84
N GLY A 148 -16.55 1.65 -11.15
CA GLY A 148 -15.61 0.91 -10.32
C GLY A 148 -15.23 1.71 -9.08
N HIS A 149 -15.76 1.34 -7.92
CA HIS A 149 -15.37 1.97 -6.66
C HIS A 149 -14.12 1.29 -6.09
N VAL A 150 -13.01 2.01 -6.15
CA VAL A 150 -11.78 1.59 -5.48
C VAL A 150 -11.92 1.94 -4.01
N GLY A 151 -11.56 1.03 -3.12
CA GLY A 151 -11.69 1.25 -1.68
C GLY A 151 -10.83 2.42 -1.22
N GLY A 152 -11.41 3.62 -1.17
CA GLY A 152 -10.70 4.85 -0.77
C GLY A 152 -10.04 4.75 0.60
N VAL A 153 -10.63 3.95 1.49
CA VAL A 153 -10.07 3.63 2.82
C VAL A 153 -8.72 2.91 2.71
N ALA A 154 -8.59 1.93 1.80
CA ALA A 154 -7.34 1.21 1.60
C ALA A 154 -6.26 2.13 1.02
N MET A 155 -6.63 3.04 0.13
CA MET A 155 -5.72 4.03 -0.44
C MET A 155 -5.25 5.04 0.61
N ALA A 156 -6.16 5.53 1.46
CA ALA A 156 -5.82 6.45 2.55
C ALA A 156 -4.84 5.81 3.53
N LEU A 157 -5.05 4.55 3.91
CA LEU A 157 -4.12 3.81 4.77
C LEU A 157 -2.76 3.59 4.12
N GLY A 158 -2.70 3.35 2.80
CA GLY A 158 -1.45 3.23 2.06
C GLY A 158 -0.63 4.52 2.08
N TRP A 159 -1.26 5.66 1.79
CA TRP A 159 -0.59 6.98 1.85
C TRP A 159 -0.17 7.36 3.26
N LEU A 160 -1.00 7.06 4.26
CA LEU A 160 -0.65 7.25 5.66
C LEU A 160 0.60 6.43 6.03
N ALA A 161 0.69 5.17 5.58
CA ALA A 161 1.86 4.33 5.81
C ALA A 161 3.12 4.92 5.17
N ILE A 162 3.05 5.45 3.94
CA ILE A 162 4.17 6.15 3.30
C ILE A 162 4.58 7.38 4.12
N GLY A 163 3.61 8.19 4.56
CA GLY A 163 3.88 9.36 5.38
C GLY A 163 4.60 9.00 6.67
N LEU A 164 4.18 7.93 7.33
CA LEU A 164 4.82 7.44 8.55
C LEU A 164 6.25 6.93 8.29
N LEU A 165 6.48 6.23 7.17
CA LEU A 165 7.82 5.83 6.73
C LEU A 165 8.74 7.04 6.46
N ALA A 166 8.20 8.11 5.86
CA ALA A 166 8.95 9.34 5.63
C ALA A 166 9.40 9.99 6.95
N VAL A 167 8.51 10.04 7.95
CA VAL A 167 8.83 10.55 9.28
C VAL A 167 9.94 9.73 9.95
N VAL A 168 9.87 8.39 9.87
CA VAL A 168 10.92 7.50 10.42
C VAL A 168 12.25 7.72 9.69
N CYS A 169 12.24 7.85 8.37
CA CYS A 169 13.44 8.13 7.57
C CYS A 169 14.09 9.48 7.96
N MET A 170 13.25 10.51 8.15
CA MET A 170 13.71 11.83 8.60
C MET A 170 14.30 11.77 10.00
N GLY A 171 13.65 11.06 10.94
CA GLY A 171 14.16 10.87 12.30
C GLY A 171 15.52 10.17 12.34
N LEU A 172 15.69 9.08 11.59
CA LEU A 172 16.98 8.37 11.48
C LEU A 172 18.07 9.23 10.82
N SER A 173 17.70 10.08 9.86
CA SER A 173 18.64 11.01 9.23
C SER A 173 19.18 12.03 10.23
N VAL A 174 18.33 12.55 11.12
CA VAL A 174 18.74 13.46 12.21
C VAL A 174 19.68 12.74 13.19
N VAL A 175 19.36 11.50 13.59
CA VAL A 175 20.23 10.71 14.49
C VAL A 175 21.62 10.50 13.88
N LYS A 176 21.68 10.14 12.58
CA LYS A 176 22.94 9.98 11.87
C LYS A 176 23.74 11.29 11.82
N LEU A 177 23.07 12.42 11.60
CA LEU A 177 23.69 13.74 11.61
C LEU A 177 24.27 14.08 12.99
N GLN A 178 23.52 13.84 14.06
CA GLN A 178 23.99 14.05 15.43
C GLN A 178 25.25 13.24 15.74
N LEU A 179 25.28 11.95 15.40
CA LEU A 179 26.48 11.13 15.59
C LEU A 179 27.70 11.70 14.85
N THR A 180 27.50 12.14 13.60
CA THR A 180 28.59 12.70 12.79
C THR A 180 29.18 13.97 13.44
N ILE A 181 28.37 14.74 14.16
CA ILE A 181 28.80 15.98 14.84
C ILE A 181 29.46 15.67 16.20
N LEU A 182 29.00 14.65 16.93
CA LEU A 182 29.54 14.31 18.26
C LEU A 182 30.86 13.56 18.21
N GLN A 183 31.07 12.68 17.22
CA GLN A 183 32.31 11.90 17.08
C GLN A 183 33.61 12.72 17.18
N PRO A 184 33.77 13.88 16.51
CA PRO A 184 35.00 14.66 16.61
C PRO A 184 35.23 15.35 17.96
N ILE A 185 34.23 15.45 18.86
CA ILE A 185 34.37 16.12 20.16
C ILE A 185 34.94 15.17 21.23
N GLU A 186 34.82 13.86 21.03
CA GLU A 186 35.30 12.84 21.99
C GLU A 186 36.77 12.43 21.75
N GLU A 187 37.36 12.86 20.64
CA GLU A 187 38.77 12.59 20.31
C GLU A 187 39.77 13.69 20.77
N ASP A 188 39.29 14.79 21.37
CA ASP A 188 40.08 15.88 21.98
C ASP A 188 40.08 15.81 23.53
#